data_AF-A0A524JEN9-F1
#
_entry.id   AF-A0A524JEN9-F1
#
_cell.length_a   1.000
_cell.length_b   1.000
_cell.length_c   1.000
_cell.angle_alpha   90.00
_cell.angle_beta   90.00
_cell.angle_gamma   90.00
#
_symmetry.space_group_name_H-M   'P 1'
#
loop_
_entity.id
_entity.type
_entity.pdbx_description
1 polymer ?
#
loop_
_entity_poly.entity_id
_entity_poly.type
_entity_poly.pdbx_seq_one_letter_code
_entity_poly.pdbx_strand_id
1 'polypeptide(L)'
;MKIASASALGLLTARCGKLNPDAIQPEGDIRMWPTHNYLFQWWADGLRAPDKIFNIQSNYYGLSFDFHKFRLRKFGLIENPISEPEVLREDNSLIENLPEVSITASLEYEGKLHAVIGAGRTFEDCQLIESGRYFQRRWLTYPIFEQAIQTIDERESGLEICAWPDRVVFILRLTSKELITGAALQITFNLPSVYNNFQILGDTGCFTDQEGRGLVFLGASSQDVLSFDQANGACTARLEIDSWSEGEERAVGFIIHPSLEASQVFSAISSQEANPVRVQAIQVQPDSHDLEVIYQREHGWYTIKLRNDGDIADYAESSNHRIERVSVSIENPGPGQRTLRLNFAKDGRVFGITGISAILRDLDGNPLGVPVQLSKNWHSGGTTDQSRRFEGPWFHGLVMLTVPAGEKIDFEYT
;
A
#
# COMPACT_ATOMS: atom_id res chain seq x y z
N MET A 1 9.52 -75.03 -31.09
CA MET A 1 8.20 -74.39 -30.95
C MET A 1 8.32 -73.39 -29.79
N LYS A 2 8.98 -72.24 -29.99
CA LYS A 2 8.40 -70.90 -30.20
C LYS A 2 7.17 -70.60 -29.33
N ILE A 3 7.36 -69.84 -28.23
CA ILE A 3 6.59 -68.66 -27.77
C ILE A 3 7.56 -67.89 -26.84
N ALA A 4 8.29 -66.88 -27.32
CA ALA A 4 7.94 -65.46 -27.51
C ALA A 4 7.80 -64.65 -26.20
N SER A 5 8.76 -63.75 -26.04
CA SER A 5 8.91 -62.63 -25.10
C SER A 5 7.90 -61.51 -25.33
N ALA A 6 7.56 -60.74 -24.28
CA ALA A 6 7.52 -59.27 -24.33
C ALA A 6 7.23 -58.68 -22.93
N SER A 7 8.23 -58.01 -22.35
CA SER A 7 8.06 -57.04 -21.28
C SER A 7 7.61 -55.71 -21.92
N ALA A 8 6.43 -55.21 -21.56
CA ALA A 8 5.95 -53.91 -22.01
C ALA A 8 6.51 -52.81 -21.10
N LEU A 9 7.61 -52.18 -21.52
CA LEU A 9 8.08 -50.91 -21.01
C LEU A 9 7.30 -49.81 -21.76
N GLY A 10 6.24 -49.28 -21.14
CA GLY A 10 5.48 -48.17 -21.71
C GLY A 10 6.26 -46.86 -21.61
N LEU A 11 6.87 -46.42 -22.71
CA LEU A 11 7.34 -45.03 -22.84
C LEU A 11 6.11 -44.11 -22.90
N LEU A 12 5.89 -43.34 -21.82
CA LEU A 12 5.09 -42.12 -21.87
C LEU A 12 5.90 -41.06 -22.62
N THR A 13 5.73 -40.99 -23.94
CA THR A 13 6.15 -39.82 -24.70
C THR A 13 5.24 -38.65 -24.33
N ALA A 14 5.78 -37.68 -23.57
CA ALA A 14 5.15 -36.39 -23.37
C ALA A 14 4.90 -35.76 -24.75
N ARG A 15 3.63 -35.64 -25.14
CA ARG A 15 3.23 -34.79 -26.25
C ARG A 15 3.40 -33.35 -25.77
N CYS A 16 4.58 -32.79 -25.98
CA CYS A 16 4.79 -31.35 -25.94
C CYS A 16 4.00 -30.76 -27.11
N GLY A 17 2.76 -30.35 -26.84
CA GLY A 17 1.97 -29.59 -27.78
C GLY A 17 2.71 -28.29 -28.06
N LYS A 18 3.01 -28.03 -29.34
CA LYS A 18 3.53 -26.74 -29.77
C LYS A 18 2.51 -25.68 -29.34
N LEU A 19 2.96 -24.72 -28.52
CA LEU A 19 2.20 -23.50 -28.22
C LEU A 19 1.76 -22.90 -29.56
N ASN A 20 0.47 -22.70 -29.72
CA ASN A 20 -0.07 -22.03 -30.89
C ASN A 20 0.34 -20.55 -30.80
N PRO A 21 1.17 -20.03 -31.71
CA PRO A 21 1.57 -18.62 -31.68
C PRO A 21 0.40 -17.67 -32.00
N ASP A 22 -0.72 -18.22 -32.48
CA ASP A 22 -1.95 -17.48 -32.81
C ASP A 22 -3.04 -17.66 -31.73
N ALA A 23 -2.67 -17.87 -30.47
CA ALA A 23 -3.61 -17.71 -29.36
C ALA A 23 -4.16 -16.28 -29.42
N ILE A 24 -5.48 -16.17 -29.56
CA ILE A 24 -6.22 -14.91 -29.62
C ILE A 24 -5.72 -14.03 -28.47
N GLN A 25 -4.99 -12.96 -28.81
CA GLN A 25 -4.62 -11.98 -27.80
C GLN A 25 -5.92 -11.32 -27.32
N PRO A 26 -6.15 -11.25 -26.00
CA PRO A 26 -7.29 -10.51 -25.50
C PRO A 26 -7.25 -9.08 -26.05
N GLU A 27 -8.36 -8.60 -26.59
CA GLU A 27 -8.50 -7.18 -26.92
C GLU A 27 -8.27 -6.38 -25.63
N GLY A 28 -7.24 -5.53 -25.64
CA GLY A 28 -6.74 -4.80 -24.46
C GLY A 28 -5.69 -5.58 -23.67
N ASP A 29 -4.40 -5.43 -24.02
CA ASP A 29 -3.29 -6.04 -23.28
C ASP A 29 -3.31 -5.60 -21.80
N ILE A 30 -3.69 -6.50 -20.89
CA ILE A 30 -3.37 -6.33 -19.46
C ILE A 30 -1.86 -6.41 -19.34
N ARG A 31 -1.23 -5.27 -19.11
CA ARG A 31 0.20 -5.21 -18.85
C ARG A 31 0.42 -5.20 -17.36
N MET A 32 1.19 -6.18 -16.89
CA MET A 32 1.74 -6.15 -15.54
C MET A 32 2.44 -4.81 -15.34
N TRP A 33 2.30 -4.21 -14.16
CA TRP A 33 3.24 -3.17 -13.74
C TRP A 33 4.67 -3.68 -13.94
N PRO A 34 5.61 -2.88 -14.47
CA PRO A 34 6.88 -3.41 -14.97
C PRO A 34 7.57 -4.33 -13.97
N THR A 35 7.95 -5.53 -14.44
CA THR A 35 8.57 -6.62 -13.64
C THR A 35 9.94 -6.28 -13.05
N HIS A 36 10.47 -5.10 -13.31
CA HIS A 36 11.68 -4.59 -12.65
C HIS A 36 11.36 -3.74 -11.42
N ASN A 37 10.10 -3.32 -11.22
CA ASN A 37 9.72 -2.52 -10.07
C ASN A 37 9.67 -3.41 -8.81
N TYR A 38 10.24 -2.91 -7.73
CA TYR A 38 10.34 -3.61 -6.45
C TYR A 38 10.09 -2.64 -5.29
N LEU A 39 9.82 -3.23 -4.13
CA LEU A 39 9.72 -2.54 -2.86
C LEU A 39 10.18 -3.48 -1.74
N PHE A 40 11.10 -2.99 -0.91
CA PHE A 40 11.65 -3.72 0.22
C PHE A 40 11.58 -2.89 1.49
N GLN A 41 11.56 -3.62 2.61
CA GLN A 41 11.53 -3.06 3.94
C GLN A 41 12.39 -3.92 4.87
N TRP A 42 13.19 -3.27 5.71
CA TRP A 42 14.01 -3.96 6.72
C TRP A 42 14.33 -3.04 7.90
N TRP A 43 14.76 -3.64 9.01
CA TRP A 43 15.39 -2.90 10.11
C TRP A 43 16.85 -2.63 9.75
N ALA A 44 17.27 -1.37 9.75
CA ALA A 44 18.58 -0.93 9.26
C ALA A 44 19.73 -1.70 9.92
N ASP A 45 19.67 -1.83 11.25
CA ASP A 45 20.67 -2.55 12.06
C ASP A 45 20.15 -3.89 12.60
N GLY A 46 19.07 -4.40 11.97
CA GLY A 46 18.38 -5.61 12.37
C GLY A 46 17.41 -5.43 13.55
N LEU A 47 16.49 -6.38 13.70
CA LEU A 47 15.40 -6.31 14.69
C LEU A 47 15.89 -6.15 16.15
N ARG A 48 17.10 -6.64 16.45
CA ARG A 48 17.67 -6.65 17.80
C ARG A 48 18.45 -5.38 18.16
N ALA A 49 18.70 -4.48 17.19
CA ALA A 49 19.38 -3.22 17.48
C ALA A 49 18.57 -2.35 18.45
N PRO A 50 19.20 -1.60 19.37
CA PRO A 50 18.48 -0.75 20.31
C PRO A 50 17.71 0.36 19.57
N ASP A 51 18.34 0.96 18.56
CA ASP A 51 17.71 1.94 17.69
C ASP A 51 16.77 1.22 16.70
N LYS A 52 15.46 1.45 16.86
CA LYS A 52 14.44 0.88 15.98
C LYS A 52 14.27 1.73 14.74
N ILE A 53 15.29 1.68 13.88
CA ILE A 53 15.28 2.34 12.58
C ILE A 53 14.92 1.33 11.51
N PHE A 54 13.86 1.60 10.75
CA PHE A 54 13.53 0.82 9.57
C PHE A 54 13.71 1.64 8.29
N ASN A 55 14.08 0.94 7.23
CA ASN A 55 14.20 1.49 5.89
C ASN A 55 13.12 0.92 5.00
N ILE A 56 12.67 1.72 4.04
CA ILE A 56 11.86 1.25 2.90
C ILE A 56 12.56 1.73 1.64
N GLN A 57 12.72 0.85 0.65
CA GLN A 57 13.36 1.16 -0.62
C GLN A 57 12.57 0.57 -1.78
N SER A 58 12.22 1.41 -2.74
CA SER A 58 11.76 0.99 -4.06
C SER A 58 12.85 1.22 -5.10
N ASN A 59 12.50 1.06 -6.37
CA ASN A 59 13.34 1.50 -7.48
C ASN A 59 13.11 2.97 -7.88
N TYR A 60 12.25 3.71 -7.17
CA TYR A 60 11.98 5.14 -7.38
C TYR A 60 12.45 6.00 -6.22
N TYR A 61 12.39 5.49 -4.99
CA TYR A 61 12.71 6.26 -3.79
C TYR A 61 13.19 5.36 -2.65
N GLY A 62 13.81 5.99 -1.66
CA GLY A 62 14.11 5.34 -0.38
C GLY A 62 13.74 6.23 0.80
N LEU A 63 13.60 5.61 1.96
CA LEU A 63 13.38 6.31 3.23
C LEU A 63 14.00 5.56 4.41
N SER A 64 14.33 6.32 5.44
CA SER A 64 14.74 5.81 6.76
C SER A 64 13.92 6.48 7.85
N PHE A 65 13.31 5.69 8.72
CA PHE A 65 12.45 6.17 9.79
C PHE A 65 12.91 5.64 11.14
N ASP A 66 13.09 6.54 12.10
CA ASP A 66 13.39 6.26 13.50
C ASP A 66 12.07 6.17 14.27
N PHE A 67 11.66 4.95 14.59
CA PHE A 67 10.36 4.67 15.19
C PHE A 67 10.18 5.37 16.54
N HIS A 68 11.09 5.12 17.48
CA HIS A 68 10.95 5.61 18.85
C HIS A 68 10.99 7.13 18.94
N LYS A 69 11.75 7.80 18.05
CA LYS A 69 11.84 9.26 18.00
C LYS A 69 10.85 9.91 17.05
N PHE A 70 9.91 9.14 16.48
CA PHE A 70 8.92 9.62 15.51
C PHE A 70 9.53 10.48 14.40
N ARG A 71 10.65 10.02 13.81
CA ARG A 71 11.46 10.87 12.93
C ARG A 71 11.76 10.20 11.61
N LEU A 72 11.21 10.75 10.54
CA LEU A 72 11.72 10.50 9.19
C LEU A 72 13.12 11.13 9.10
N ARG A 73 14.15 10.31 8.92
CA ARG A 73 15.56 10.75 8.88
C ARG A 73 16.01 11.08 7.46
N LYS A 74 15.61 10.22 6.52
CA LYS A 74 16.06 10.22 5.14
C LYS A 74 14.88 9.98 4.22
N PHE A 75 14.82 10.72 3.13
CA PHE A 75 13.85 10.51 2.06
C PHE A 75 14.35 11.15 0.78
N GLY A 76 14.25 10.44 -0.33
CA GLY A 76 14.65 10.99 -1.61
C GLY A 76 14.50 10.02 -2.78
N LEU A 77 14.77 10.55 -3.96
CA LEU A 77 14.74 9.82 -5.22
C LEU A 77 15.89 8.83 -5.32
N ILE A 78 15.65 7.73 -6.02
CA ILE A 78 16.70 6.81 -6.47
C ILE A 78 16.83 6.99 -7.97
N GLU A 79 17.90 7.68 -8.38
CA GLU A 79 18.10 8.07 -9.78
C GLU A 79 18.55 6.90 -10.66
N ASN A 80 19.38 6.01 -10.09
CA ASN A 80 19.98 4.88 -10.78
C ASN A 80 19.66 3.60 -10.01
N PRO A 81 18.42 3.08 -10.11
CA PRO A 81 18.06 1.84 -9.43
C PRO A 81 18.82 0.66 -10.04
N ILE A 82 19.36 -0.19 -9.17
CA ILE A 82 19.90 -1.50 -9.54
C ILE A 82 18.78 -2.54 -9.61
N SER A 83 19.07 -3.75 -10.08
CA SER A 83 18.04 -4.78 -10.20
C SER A 83 17.57 -5.31 -8.84
N GLU A 84 16.35 -5.84 -8.80
CA GLU A 84 15.75 -6.43 -7.60
C GLU A 84 16.67 -7.47 -6.89
N PRO A 85 17.34 -8.41 -7.59
CA PRO A 85 18.27 -9.34 -6.93
C PRO A 85 19.54 -8.66 -6.39
N GLU A 86 20.01 -7.59 -7.02
CA GLU A 86 21.22 -6.87 -6.59
C GLU A 86 20.96 -6.09 -5.31
N VAL A 87 19.80 -5.43 -5.22
CA VAL A 87 19.42 -4.61 -4.05
C VAL A 87 19.38 -5.40 -2.74
N LEU A 88 19.06 -6.70 -2.80
CA LEU A 88 19.05 -7.59 -1.62
C LEU A 88 20.44 -7.89 -1.06
N ARG A 89 21.51 -7.47 -1.75
CA ARG A 89 22.91 -7.68 -1.34
C ARG A 89 23.61 -6.39 -0.92
N GLU A 90 22.98 -5.24 -1.11
CA GLU A 90 23.52 -3.94 -0.73
C GLU A 90 23.43 -3.72 0.79
N ASP A 91 24.26 -2.82 1.28
CA ASP A 91 24.17 -2.30 2.64
C ASP A 91 23.27 -1.04 2.70
N ASN A 92 23.25 -0.34 3.84
CA ASN A 92 22.40 0.84 4.02
C ASN A 92 22.94 2.11 3.33
N SER A 93 24.10 2.07 2.67
CA SER A 93 24.79 3.26 2.15
C SER A 93 23.92 4.09 1.20
N LEU A 94 23.11 3.45 0.35
CA LEU A 94 22.19 4.15 -0.55
C LEU A 94 21.21 5.02 0.25
N ILE A 95 20.57 4.44 1.27
CA ILE A 95 19.58 5.14 2.10
C ILE A 95 20.25 6.21 2.98
N GLU A 96 21.43 5.94 3.51
CA GLU A 96 22.18 6.87 4.36
C GLU A 96 22.64 8.13 3.59
N ASN A 97 22.87 8.00 2.29
CA ASN A 97 23.25 9.10 1.40
C ASN A 97 22.06 9.90 0.85
N LEU A 98 20.82 9.47 1.09
CA LEU A 98 19.66 10.26 0.70
C LEU A 98 19.62 11.61 1.46
N PRO A 99 18.88 12.61 0.93
CA PRO A 99 18.67 13.87 1.62
C PRO A 99 18.09 13.68 3.03
N GLU A 100 18.53 14.52 3.96
CA GLU A 100 17.88 14.65 5.25
C GLU A 100 16.56 15.41 5.08
N VAL A 101 15.53 14.90 5.74
CA VAL A 101 14.18 15.48 5.75
C VAL A 101 13.63 15.39 7.17
N SER A 102 12.46 15.96 7.39
CA SER A 102 11.70 15.70 8.61
C SER A 102 10.21 15.72 8.36
N ILE A 103 9.49 14.98 9.20
CA ILE A 103 8.05 15.14 9.36
C ILE A 103 7.76 15.60 10.78
N THR A 104 6.71 16.39 10.95
CA THR A 104 6.18 16.76 12.26
C THR A 104 4.68 16.54 12.24
N ALA A 105 4.20 15.69 13.14
CA ALA A 105 2.78 15.46 13.36
C ALA A 105 2.34 16.18 14.65
N SER A 106 1.12 16.70 14.67
CA SER A 106 0.63 17.46 15.81
C SER A 106 -0.90 17.47 15.91
N LEU A 107 -1.39 17.64 17.14
CA LEU A 107 -2.78 17.92 17.48
C LEU A 107 -2.87 19.36 17.98
N GLU A 108 -3.69 20.18 17.35
CA GLU A 108 -4.13 21.46 17.89
C GLU A 108 -5.36 21.25 18.76
N TYR A 109 -5.25 21.58 20.05
CA TYR A 109 -6.30 21.39 21.05
C TYR A 109 -6.15 22.46 22.14
N GLU A 110 -7.26 23.05 22.57
CA GLU A 110 -7.30 24.17 23.54
C GLU A 110 -6.42 25.37 23.13
N GLY A 111 -6.36 25.66 21.82
CA GLY A 111 -5.59 26.77 21.27
C GLY A 111 -4.07 26.59 21.36
N LYS A 112 -3.60 25.36 21.59
CA LYS A 112 -2.18 24.99 21.62
C LYS A 112 -1.91 23.88 20.62
N LEU A 113 -0.76 23.95 19.97
CA LEU A 113 -0.25 22.91 19.09
C LEU A 113 0.63 21.95 19.90
N HIS A 114 0.24 20.68 19.93
CA HIS A 114 0.96 19.62 20.63
C HIS A 114 1.63 18.70 19.63
N ALA A 115 2.96 18.77 19.54
CA ALA A 115 3.73 17.93 18.62
C ALA A 115 3.88 16.49 19.14
N VAL A 116 3.86 15.53 18.22
CA VAL A 116 4.25 14.14 18.48
C VAL A 116 5.77 14.05 18.41
N ILE A 117 6.41 13.64 19.50
CA ILE A 117 7.87 13.60 19.67
C ILE A 117 8.44 12.18 19.79
N GLY A 118 7.57 11.17 19.82
CA GLY A 118 7.96 9.77 19.92
C GLY A 118 6.81 8.82 19.64
N ALA A 119 7.11 7.53 19.56
CA ALA A 119 6.11 6.48 19.45
C ALA A 119 6.58 5.16 20.07
N GLY A 120 5.59 4.34 20.45
CA GLY A 120 5.80 3.01 21.00
C GLY A 120 6.39 3.00 22.41
N ARG A 121 6.20 1.88 23.08
CA ARG A 121 6.85 1.55 24.35
C ARG A 121 7.90 0.46 24.12
N THR A 122 7.60 -0.45 23.19
CA THR A 122 8.48 -1.53 22.75
C THR A 122 8.47 -1.59 21.22
N PHE A 123 9.27 -2.47 20.61
CA PHE A 123 9.37 -2.53 19.16
C PHE A 123 8.17 -3.18 18.48
N GLU A 124 7.41 -4.00 19.23
CA GLU A 124 6.18 -4.63 18.79
C GLU A 124 5.07 -3.60 18.50
N ASP A 125 5.18 -2.40 19.08
CA ASP A 125 4.31 -1.25 18.80
C ASP A 125 4.61 -0.62 17.41
N CYS A 126 5.66 -1.09 16.70
CA CYS A 126 5.90 -0.81 15.28
C CYS A 126 5.47 -2.01 14.43
N GLN A 127 4.15 -2.14 14.30
CA GLN A 127 3.51 -3.29 13.67
C GLN A 127 3.79 -3.34 12.17
N LEU A 128 4.16 -4.52 11.70
CA LEU A 128 4.21 -4.83 10.27
C LEU A 128 2.86 -5.41 9.87
N ILE A 129 2.12 -4.72 9.01
CA ILE A 129 0.77 -5.14 8.59
C ILE A 129 0.88 -5.93 7.28
N GLU A 130 1.21 -5.27 6.17
CA GLU A 130 1.53 -5.92 4.90
C GLU A 130 3.02 -5.79 4.56
N SER A 131 3.57 -6.85 3.95
CA SER A 131 4.93 -6.87 3.42
C SER A 131 5.00 -7.71 2.16
N GLY A 132 5.62 -7.15 1.13
CA GLY A 132 5.96 -7.87 -0.08
C GLY A 132 6.46 -6.92 -1.17
N ARG A 133 6.51 -7.43 -2.39
CA ARG A 133 7.10 -6.76 -3.54
C ARG A 133 6.37 -5.47 -3.95
N TYR A 134 5.04 -5.44 -3.79
CA TYR A 134 4.21 -4.34 -4.27
C TYR A 134 3.83 -3.37 -3.16
N PHE A 135 3.59 -3.87 -1.96
CA PHE A 135 3.06 -3.03 -0.90
C PHE A 135 3.72 -3.34 0.43
N GLN A 136 4.06 -2.28 1.15
CA GLN A 136 4.56 -2.32 2.52
C GLN A 136 3.67 -1.41 3.37
N ARG A 137 3.27 -1.88 4.54
CA ARG A 137 2.47 -1.09 5.48
C ARG A 137 2.95 -1.30 6.90
N ARG A 138 3.15 -0.18 7.61
CA ARG A 138 3.43 -0.19 9.03
C ARG A 138 2.44 0.66 9.80
N TRP A 139 2.20 0.25 11.04
CA TRP A 139 1.47 1.01 12.03
C TRP A 139 2.34 1.26 13.25
N LEU A 140 2.59 2.54 13.55
CA LEU A 140 3.42 3.00 14.64
C LEU A 140 2.50 3.58 15.71
N THR A 141 2.11 2.76 16.69
CA THR A 141 1.13 3.11 17.73
C THR A 141 1.78 3.77 18.94
N TYR A 142 0.96 4.23 19.90
CA TYR A 142 1.39 4.93 21.12
C TYR A 142 2.14 6.22 20.84
N PRO A 143 1.53 7.20 20.13
CA PRO A 143 2.15 8.49 19.92
C PRO A 143 2.40 9.18 21.26
N ILE A 144 3.60 9.73 21.41
CA ILE A 144 4.01 10.50 22.59
C ILE A 144 4.00 11.96 22.21
N PHE A 145 3.11 12.73 22.84
CA PHE A 145 3.05 14.18 22.68
C PHE A 145 4.07 14.88 23.59
N GLU A 146 4.57 16.04 23.17
CA GLU A 146 5.46 16.89 23.98
C GLU A 146 4.84 17.21 25.36
N GLN A 147 3.53 17.43 25.37
CA GLN A 147 2.72 17.62 26.56
C GLN A 147 1.64 16.52 26.56
N ALA A 148 1.47 15.83 27.69
CA ALA A 148 0.56 14.70 27.77
C ALA A 148 -0.91 15.13 27.51
N ILE A 149 -1.59 14.42 26.62
CA ILE A 149 -2.99 14.67 26.25
C ILE A 149 -3.82 13.44 26.64
N GLN A 150 -4.56 13.55 27.75
CA GLN A 150 -5.32 12.41 28.29
C GLN A 150 -6.56 12.06 27.46
N THR A 151 -7.02 12.98 26.62
CA THR A 151 -8.23 12.85 25.80
C THR A 151 -8.03 11.97 24.56
N ILE A 152 -6.80 11.54 24.27
CA ILE A 152 -6.48 10.69 23.12
C ILE A 152 -6.23 9.24 23.57
N ASP A 153 -6.77 8.28 22.82
CA ASP A 153 -6.45 6.86 22.96
C ASP A 153 -5.17 6.53 22.18
N GLU A 154 -4.03 6.69 22.85
CA GLU A 154 -2.70 6.32 22.36
C GLU A 154 -2.60 4.88 21.83
N ARG A 155 -3.41 3.93 22.30
CA ARG A 155 -3.40 2.55 21.81
C ARG A 155 -4.05 2.41 20.43
N GLU A 156 -5.06 3.22 20.14
CA GLU A 156 -5.77 3.23 18.86
C GLU A 156 -5.39 4.47 18.02
N SER A 157 -4.23 5.07 18.33
CA SER A 157 -3.68 6.24 17.67
C SER A 157 -2.23 5.98 17.25
N GLY A 158 -1.76 6.68 16.23
CA GLY A 158 -0.43 6.43 15.69
C GLY A 158 -0.20 7.01 14.31
N LEU A 159 0.94 6.66 13.74
CA LEU A 159 1.31 6.96 12.37
C LEU A 159 1.22 5.69 11.51
N GLU A 160 0.47 5.79 10.44
CA GLU A 160 0.43 4.77 9.40
C GLU A 160 1.34 5.17 8.24
N ILE A 161 2.16 4.22 7.79
CA ILE A 161 3.04 4.41 6.63
C ILE A 161 2.73 3.32 5.62
N CYS A 162 2.28 3.73 4.44
CA CYS A 162 1.90 2.86 3.33
C CYS A 162 2.79 3.16 2.13
N ALA A 163 3.41 2.14 1.54
CA ALA A 163 4.36 2.30 0.45
C ALA A 163 4.04 1.35 -0.69
N TRP A 164 3.99 1.91 -1.90
CA TRP A 164 4.05 1.24 -3.20
C TRP A 164 5.37 1.62 -3.87
N PRO A 165 5.82 0.90 -4.91
CA PRO A 165 7.02 1.29 -5.64
C PRO A 165 7.07 2.76 -6.07
N ASP A 166 5.92 3.34 -6.46
CA ASP A 166 5.80 4.67 -7.06
C ASP A 166 5.14 5.73 -6.15
N ARG A 167 4.77 5.38 -4.90
CA ARG A 167 4.23 6.34 -3.92
C ARG A 167 4.38 5.87 -2.47
N VAL A 168 4.50 6.83 -1.56
CA VAL A 168 4.42 6.62 -0.12
C VAL A 168 3.37 7.52 0.49
N VAL A 169 2.74 7.08 1.58
CA VAL A 169 1.73 7.85 2.32
C VAL A 169 2.09 7.84 3.79
N PHE A 170 1.93 8.99 4.43
CA PHE A 170 2.05 9.18 5.88
C PHE A 170 0.72 9.69 6.41
N ILE A 171 0.11 8.95 7.33
CA ILE A 171 -1.21 9.28 7.88
C ILE A 171 -1.14 9.29 9.39
N LEU A 172 -1.30 10.45 10.00
CA LEU A 172 -1.54 10.55 11.44
C LEU A 172 -2.99 10.18 11.69
N ARG A 173 -3.23 9.18 12.53
CA ARG A 173 -4.56 8.79 12.98
C ARG A 173 -4.63 8.89 14.48
N LEU A 174 -5.60 9.65 14.98
CA LEU A 174 -5.86 9.79 16.40
C LEU A 174 -7.29 9.35 16.69
N THR A 175 -7.49 8.70 17.84
CA THR A 175 -8.79 8.28 18.35
C THR A 175 -9.07 9.01 19.66
N SER A 176 -10.25 9.62 19.79
CA SER A 176 -10.61 10.33 21.03
C SER A 176 -11.16 9.40 22.10
N LYS A 177 -10.85 9.65 23.37
CA LYS A 177 -11.44 8.99 24.55
C LYS A 177 -12.67 9.69 25.09
N GLU A 178 -12.96 10.89 24.61
CA GLU A 178 -14.09 11.71 25.03
C GLU A 178 -14.53 12.67 23.92
N LEU A 179 -15.59 13.44 24.14
CA LEU A 179 -15.99 14.47 23.18
C LEU A 179 -14.98 15.63 23.19
N ILE A 180 -14.39 15.95 22.03
CA ILE A 180 -13.56 17.14 21.82
C ILE A 180 -14.32 18.12 20.92
N THR A 181 -14.40 19.38 21.32
CA THR A 181 -14.99 20.47 20.51
C THR A 181 -13.90 21.41 20.04
N GLY A 182 -13.75 21.57 18.73
CA GLY A 182 -12.73 22.41 18.13
C GLY A 182 -11.31 21.85 18.32
N ALA A 183 -10.83 21.14 17.30
CA ALA A 183 -9.47 20.64 17.24
C ALA A 183 -8.98 20.65 15.79
N ALA A 184 -7.68 20.47 15.59
CA ALA A 184 -7.14 20.20 14.26
C ALA A 184 -6.03 19.17 14.32
N LEU A 185 -5.98 18.32 13.30
CA LEU A 185 -4.84 17.45 13.07
C LEU A 185 -3.93 18.07 12.01
N GLN A 186 -2.63 17.94 12.19
CA GLN A 186 -1.66 18.43 11.23
C GLN A 186 -0.49 17.46 11.06
N ILE A 187 -0.03 17.29 9.83
CA ILE A 187 1.26 16.69 9.51
C ILE A 187 2.00 17.57 8.50
N THR A 188 3.26 17.88 8.80
CA THR A 188 4.11 18.76 8.02
C THR A 188 5.33 17.99 7.53
N PHE A 189 5.64 18.09 6.24
CA PHE A 189 6.86 17.59 5.62
C PHE A 189 7.79 18.76 5.31
N ASN A 190 9.02 18.72 5.81
CA ASN A 190 10.04 19.70 5.47
C ASN A 190 10.90 19.18 4.31
N LEU A 191 10.88 19.92 3.22
CA LEU A 191 11.56 19.63 1.97
C LEU A 191 13.05 19.96 2.06
N PRO A 192 13.92 19.14 1.45
CA PRO A 192 15.31 19.53 1.23
C PRO A 192 15.39 20.79 0.35
N SER A 193 16.37 21.66 0.63
CA SER A 193 16.58 22.93 -0.10
C SER A 193 16.91 22.77 -1.59
N VAL A 194 17.22 21.55 -2.05
CA VAL A 194 17.42 21.24 -3.47
C VAL A 194 16.14 21.45 -4.29
N TYR A 195 14.96 21.27 -3.69
CA TYR A 195 13.68 21.47 -4.36
C TYR A 195 13.27 22.94 -4.26
N ASN A 196 13.72 23.74 -5.22
CA ASN A 196 13.51 25.19 -5.25
C ASN A 196 12.49 25.66 -6.29
N ASN A 197 12.00 24.75 -7.14
CA ASN A 197 10.94 25.00 -8.10
C ASN A 197 9.62 24.44 -7.57
N PHE A 198 8.54 25.21 -7.68
CA PHE A 198 7.26 24.83 -7.12
C PHE A 198 6.08 25.16 -8.05
N GLN A 199 5.13 24.23 -8.14
CA GLN A 199 3.91 24.34 -8.93
C GLN A 199 2.72 23.80 -8.12
N ILE A 200 1.54 24.38 -8.31
CA ILE A 200 0.28 23.90 -7.73
C ILE A 200 -0.73 23.66 -8.86
N LEU A 201 -1.48 22.57 -8.74
CA LEU A 201 -2.69 22.32 -9.52
C LEU A 201 -3.78 21.78 -8.59
N GLY A 202 -4.79 22.60 -8.31
CA GLY A 202 -5.86 22.22 -7.38
C GLY A 202 -5.33 21.95 -5.96
N ASP A 203 -5.57 20.74 -5.46
CA ASP A 203 -5.09 20.22 -4.17
C ASP A 203 -3.72 19.55 -4.26
N THR A 204 -3.07 19.60 -5.42
CA THR A 204 -1.79 18.93 -5.69
C THR A 204 -0.64 19.93 -5.74
N GLY A 205 0.42 19.68 -4.97
CA GLY A 205 1.66 20.47 -5.00
C GLY A 205 2.80 19.68 -5.62
N CYS A 206 3.67 20.33 -6.39
CA CYS A 206 4.83 19.72 -7.02
C CYS A 206 6.08 20.52 -6.68
N PHE A 207 7.05 19.89 -6.03
CA PHE A 207 8.34 20.46 -5.67
C PHE A 207 9.43 19.77 -6.47
N THR A 208 10.26 20.54 -7.17
CA THR A 208 11.29 20.00 -8.07
C THR A 208 12.61 20.74 -7.93
N ASP A 209 13.68 20.06 -8.32
CA ASP A 209 14.98 20.67 -8.55
C ASP A 209 15.02 21.40 -9.91
N GLN A 210 16.21 21.84 -10.32
CA GLN A 210 16.40 22.53 -11.60
C GLN A 210 16.20 21.64 -12.83
N GLU A 211 16.31 20.32 -12.67
CA GLU A 211 16.14 19.33 -13.74
C GLU A 211 14.69 18.84 -13.84
N GLY A 212 13.81 19.31 -12.95
CA GLY A 212 12.40 18.93 -12.91
C GLY A 212 12.14 17.61 -12.20
N ARG A 213 13.13 17.10 -11.44
CA ARG A 213 13.05 15.90 -10.61
C ARG A 213 12.54 16.30 -9.23
N GLY A 214 11.66 15.51 -8.62
CA GLY A 214 11.21 15.82 -7.27
C GLY A 214 9.97 15.07 -6.82
N LEU A 215 9.13 15.76 -6.05
CA LEU A 215 8.09 15.19 -5.22
C LEU A 215 6.74 15.85 -5.52
N VAL A 216 5.73 15.03 -5.81
CA VAL A 216 4.34 15.47 -5.97
C VAL A 216 3.54 15.09 -4.73
N PHE A 217 2.86 16.04 -4.11
CA PHE A 217 2.10 15.91 -2.88
C PHE A 217 0.60 16.02 -3.14
N LEU A 218 -0.18 15.14 -2.51
CA LEU A 218 -1.65 15.18 -2.50
C LEU A 218 -2.17 14.87 -1.08
N GLY A 219 -3.35 15.39 -0.73
CA GLY A 219 -4.03 14.99 0.51
C GLY A 219 -4.39 13.50 0.49
N ALA A 220 -4.20 12.80 1.61
CA ALA A 220 -4.53 11.38 1.74
C ALA A 220 -6.06 11.16 1.70
N SER A 221 -6.81 12.10 2.24
CA SER A 221 -8.26 12.24 2.18
C SER A 221 -8.66 13.48 1.40
N SER A 222 -9.89 13.51 0.87
CA SER A 222 -10.47 14.72 0.28
C SER A 222 -10.76 15.83 1.30
N GLN A 223 -10.70 15.51 2.59
CA GLN A 223 -10.85 16.47 3.69
C GLN A 223 -9.52 17.12 4.10
N ASP A 224 -8.39 16.56 3.65
CA ASP A 224 -7.08 17.10 3.98
C ASP A 224 -6.82 18.38 3.18
N VAL A 225 -6.63 19.49 3.88
CA VAL A 225 -6.24 20.76 3.26
C VAL A 225 -4.72 20.83 3.21
N LEU A 226 -4.16 20.82 1.99
CA LEU A 226 -2.73 21.04 1.78
C LEU A 226 -2.40 22.54 1.73
N SER A 227 -1.35 22.92 2.45
CA SER A 227 -0.72 24.23 2.37
C SER A 227 0.77 24.09 2.12
N PHE A 228 1.33 25.04 1.36
CA PHE A 228 2.69 24.98 0.86
C PHE A 228 3.45 26.25 1.21
N ASP A 229 4.45 26.12 2.08
CA ASP A 229 5.34 27.22 2.45
C ASP A 229 6.61 27.15 1.59
N GLN A 230 6.65 27.94 0.52
CA GLN A 230 7.78 27.99 -0.39
C GLN A 230 9.03 28.61 0.25
N ALA A 231 8.86 29.54 1.19
CA ALA A 231 9.98 30.25 1.79
C ALA A 231 10.77 29.33 2.72
N ASN A 232 10.06 28.48 3.46
CA ASN A 232 10.67 27.54 4.40
C ASN A 232 10.79 26.11 3.84
N GLY A 233 10.26 25.85 2.64
CA GLY A 233 10.27 24.52 2.03
C GLY A 233 9.46 23.53 2.84
N ALA A 234 8.17 23.79 3.05
CA ALA A 234 7.29 22.88 3.78
C ALA A 234 5.98 22.60 3.06
N CYS A 235 5.50 21.37 3.20
CA CYS A 235 4.15 20.94 2.80
C CYS A 235 3.40 20.47 4.04
N THR A 236 2.25 21.08 4.32
CA THR A 236 1.44 20.78 5.50
C THR A 236 0.06 20.28 5.09
N ALA A 237 -0.32 19.09 5.54
CA ALA A 237 -1.68 18.61 5.49
C ALA A 237 -2.37 18.92 6.83
N ARG A 238 -3.58 19.48 6.77
CA ARG A 238 -4.36 19.88 7.94
C ARG A 238 -5.82 19.46 7.81
N LEU A 239 -6.39 18.95 8.90
CA LEU A 239 -7.80 18.63 9.05
C LEU A 239 -8.38 19.41 10.23
N GLU A 240 -9.33 20.31 9.96
CA GLU A 240 -10.12 20.99 10.99
C GLU A 240 -11.27 20.09 11.48
N ILE A 241 -11.52 20.08 12.78
CA ILE A 241 -12.50 19.21 13.43
C ILE A 241 -13.36 20.04 14.39
N ASP A 242 -14.59 20.33 13.99
CA ASP A 242 -15.54 21.07 14.83
C ASP A 242 -16.00 20.26 16.04
N SER A 243 -16.32 18.99 15.81
CA SER A 243 -16.76 18.05 16.84
C SER A 243 -16.18 16.66 16.58
N TRP A 244 -15.62 16.08 17.63
CA TRP A 244 -14.93 14.80 17.60
C TRP A 244 -15.45 13.93 18.72
N SER A 245 -16.20 12.89 18.36
CA SER A 245 -16.92 12.06 19.32
C SER A 245 -15.98 11.11 20.08
N GLU A 246 -16.41 10.68 21.27
CA GLU A 246 -15.74 9.58 22.00
C GLU A 246 -15.66 8.32 21.12
N GLY A 247 -14.47 7.71 21.07
CA GLY A 247 -14.18 6.51 20.27
C GLY A 247 -14.06 6.74 18.76
N GLU A 248 -14.27 7.96 18.28
CA GLU A 248 -14.15 8.29 16.86
C GLU A 248 -12.68 8.49 16.47
N GLU A 249 -12.29 7.92 15.34
CA GLU A 249 -10.99 8.19 14.71
C GLU A 249 -11.09 9.42 13.78
N ARG A 250 -10.05 10.24 13.81
CA ARG A 250 -9.77 11.27 12.81
C ARG A 250 -8.38 11.06 12.24
N ALA A 251 -8.21 11.34 10.95
CA ALA A 251 -6.97 11.08 10.23
C ALA A 251 -6.61 12.27 9.34
N VAL A 252 -5.32 12.60 9.28
CA VAL A 252 -4.76 13.59 8.34
C VAL A 252 -3.49 13.02 7.72
N GLY A 253 -3.29 13.24 6.43
CA GLY A 253 -2.10 12.72 5.77
C GLY A 253 -1.78 13.38 4.45
N PHE A 254 -0.62 13.03 3.92
CA PHE A 254 -0.27 13.31 2.53
C PHE A 254 0.29 12.06 1.85
N ILE A 255 0.03 12.02 0.56
CA ILE A 255 0.57 11.09 -0.41
C ILE A 255 1.75 11.80 -1.08
N ILE A 256 2.89 11.13 -1.20
CA ILE A 256 4.05 11.60 -1.94
C ILE A 256 4.30 10.65 -3.11
N HIS A 257 4.35 11.21 -4.31
CA HIS A 257 4.83 10.55 -5.53
C HIS A 257 6.22 11.08 -5.89
N PRO A 258 7.28 10.30 -5.66
CA PRO A 258 8.63 10.64 -6.07
C PRO A 258 8.83 10.36 -7.56
N SER A 259 9.42 11.29 -8.32
CA SER A 259 9.64 11.11 -9.76
C SER A 259 10.84 11.90 -10.27
N LEU A 260 11.62 11.25 -11.16
CA LEU A 260 12.68 11.90 -11.94
C LEU A 260 12.12 12.82 -13.04
N GLU A 261 10.81 12.83 -13.26
CA GLU A 261 10.15 13.66 -14.28
C GLU A 261 8.95 14.40 -13.67
N ALA A 262 8.99 14.68 -12.35
CA ALA A 262 7.87 15.22 -11.59
C ALA A 262 7.23 16.45 -12.26
N SER A 263 8.02 17.39 -12.77
CA SER A 263 7.51 18.57 -13.49
C SER A 263 6.66 18.25 -14.73
N GLN A 264 6.88 17.11 -15.37
CA GLN A 264 6.16 16.66 -16.57
C GLN A 264 4.95 15.80 -16.19
N VAL A 265 5.07 14.96 -15.16
CA VAL A 265 4.05 13.97 -14.80
C VAL A 265 3.08 14.44 -13.71
N PHE A 266 3.33 15.56 -13.01
CA PHE A 266 2.50 15.96 -11.86
C PHE A 266 1.02 16.15 -12.22
N SER A 267 0.71 16.69 -13.42
CA SER A 267 -0.68 16.84 -13.89
C SER A 267 -1.35 15.48 -14.13
N ALA A 268 -0.60 14.50 -14.64
CA ALA A 268 -1.11 13.14 -14.83
C ALA A 268 -1.36 12.44 -13.49
N ILE A 269 -0.45 12.61 -12.52
CA ILE A 269 -0.58 12.11 -11.14
C ILE A 269 -1.82 12.73 -10.47
N SER A 270 -1.94 14.05 -10.47
CA SER A 270 -3.11 14.78 -9.94
C SER A 270 -4.41 14.25 -10.56
N SER A 271 -4.43 14.10 -11.89
CA SER A 271 -5.59 13.58 -12.60
C SER A 271 -5.92 12.12 -12.26
N GLN A 272 -4.92 11.28 -11.99
CA GLN A 272 -5.13 9.86 -11.61
C GLN A 272 -5.84 9.75 -10.27
N GLU A 273 -5.41 10.54 -9.28
CA GLU A 273 -5.97 10.49 -7.93
C GLU A 273 -7.33 11.19 -7.83
N ALA A 274 -7.59 12.19 -8.69
CA ALA A 274 -8.87 12.88 -8.78
C ALA A 274 -9.91 12.13 -9.63
N ASN A 275 -9.46 11.38 -10.65
CA ASN A 275 -10.33 10.66 -11.59
C ASN A 275 -9.83 9.21 -11.70
N PRO A 276 -10.04 8.40 -10.66
CA PRO A 276 -9.57 7.04 -10.64
C PRO A 276 -10.38 6.21 -11.65
N VAL A 277 -9.80 5.12 -12.18
CA VAL A 277 -10.46 4.24 -13.17
C VAL A 277 -11.77 3.63 -12.64
N ARG A 278 -12.60 3.07 -13.51
CA ARG A 278 -13.81 2.37 -13.06
C ARG A 278 -13.51 0.89 -12.91
N VAL A 279 -13.87 0.32 -11.77
CA VAL A 279 -13.64 -1.09 -11.46
C VAL A 279 -14.95 -1.72 -11.05
N GLN A 280 -15.27 -2.85 -11.66
CA GLN A 280 -16.41 -3.69 -11.32
C GLN A 280 -15.92 -5.11 -11.06
N ALA A 281 -16.53 -5.80 -10.10
CA ALA A 281 -16.20 -7.16 -9.77
C ALA A 281 -17.47 -7.98 -9.53
N ILE A 282 -17.51 -9.18 -10.09
CA ILE A 282 -18.65 -10.11 -9.99
C ILE A 282 -18.10 -11.44 -9.50
N GLN A 283 -18.61 -11.95 -8.38
CA GLN A 283 -18.39 -13.33 -7.99
C GLN A 283 -19.06 -14.22 -9.04
N VAL A 284 -18.30 -15.14 -9.64
CA VAL A 284 -18.78 -16.15 -10.60
C VAL A 284 -18.99 -17.51 -9.92
N GLN A 285 -18.08 -17.87 -8.99
CA GLN A 285 -18.21 -19.07 -8.16
C GLN A 285 -17.94 -18.73 -6.69
N PRO A 286 -18.74 -19.24 -5.76
CA PRO A 286 -19.63 -20.39 -5.90
C PRO A 286 -21.01 -20.00 -6.43
N ASP A 287 -21.44 -18.77 -6.18
CA ASP A 287 -22.73 -18.22 -6.57
C ASP A 287 -22.55 -16.83 -7.17
N SER A 288 -23.32 -16.54 -8.22
CA SER A 288 -23.18 -15.31 -8.98
C SER A 288 -23.77 -14.11 -8.25
N HIS A 289 -22.96 -13.08 -7.99
CA HIS A 289 -23.43 -11.79 -7.45
C HIS A 289 -22.37 -10.69 -7.61
N ASP A 290 -22.81 -9.43 -7.58
CA ASP A 290 -21.91 -8.28 -7.59
C ASP A 290 -21.13 -8.19 -6.28
N LEU A 291 -19.83 -7.88 -6.37
CA LEU A 291 -19.00 -7.59 -5.22
C LEU A 291 -18.89 -6.08 -4.99
N GLU A 292 -18.77 -5.70 -3.72
CA GLU A 292 -18.52 -4.31 -3.35
C GLU A 292 -17.07 -3.93 -3.72
N VAL A 293 -16.93 -2.83 -4.47
CA VAL A 293 -15.65 -2.27 -4.88
C VAL A 293 -15.53 -0.84 -4.37
N ILE A 294 -14.47 -0.56 -3.60
CA ILE A 294 -14.27 0.74 -2.93
C ILE A 294 -12.88 1.27 -3.27
N TYR A 295 -12.79 2.45 -3.88
CA TYR A 295 -11.51 3.16 -4.01
C TYR A 295 -11.12 3.79 -2.67
N GLN A 296 -9.93 3.46 -2.17
CA GLN A 296 -9.37 4.03 -0.95
C GLN A 296 -8.15 4.89 -1.32
N ARG A 297 -8.37 6.20 -1.49
CA ARG A 297 -7.35 7.17 -1.93
C ARG A 297 -6.09 7.13 -1.06
N GLU A 298 -6.26 7.02 0.25
CA GLU A 298 -5.16 6.95 1.23
C GLU A 298 -4.22 5.75 0.99
N HIS A 299 -4.74 4.63 0.51
CA HIS A 299 -3.93 3.45 0.13
C HIS A 299 -3.62 3.41 -1.36
N GLY A 300 -4.33 4.18 -2.19
CA GLY A 300 -4.18 4.20 -3.65
C GLY A 300 -4.73 2.96 -4.36
N TRP A 301 -5.53 2.13 -3.68
CA TRP A 301 -6.07 0.87 -4.23
C TRP A 301 -7.59 0.87 -4.34
N TYR A 302 -8.12 -0.12 -5.06
CA TYR A 302 -9.52 -0.54 -4.96
C TYR A 302 -9.59 -1.80 -4.11
N THR A 303 -10.35 -1.73 -3.02
CA THR A 303 -10.73 -2.90 -2.26
C THR A 303 -11.89 -3.59 -2.95
N ILE A 304 -11.67 -4.82 -3.41
CA ILE A 304 -12.71 -5.75 -3.86
C ILE A 304 -13.02 -6.67 -2.69
N LYS A 305 -14.20 -6.52 -2.08
CA LYS A 305 -14.60 -7.35 -0.94
C LYS A 305 -14.99 -8.74 -1.43
N LEU A 306 -14.10 -9.70 -1.22
CA LEU A 306 -14.34 -11.10 -1.54
C LEU A 306 -15.35 -11.72 -0.58
N ARG A 307 -15.99 -12.83 -0.99
CA ARG A 307 -16.87 -13.60 -0.09
C ARG A 307 -16.16 -14.02 1.19
N ASN A 308 -16.87 -14.05 2.31
CA ASN A 308 -16.32 -14.51 3.59
C ASN A 308 -17.30 -15.42 4.33
N ASP A 309 -17.70 -16.50 3.65
CA ASP A 309 -18.84 -17.37 3.97
C ASP A 309 -18.41 -18.78 4.45
N GLY A 310 -17.15 -18.98 4.80
CA GLY A 310 -16.66 -20.29 5.25
C GLY A 310 -16.85 -20.53 6.74
N ASP A 311 -17.12 -21.78 7.11
CA ASP A 311 -17.21 -22.20 8.51
C ASP A 311 -15.82 -22.39 9.11
N ILE A 312 -15.46 -21.55 10.08
CA ILE A 312 -14.15 -21.53 10.73
C ILE A 312 -14.08 -22.40 11.99
N ALA A 313 -15.19 -23.04 12.41
CA ALA A 313 -15.25 -23.76 13.68
C ALA A 313 -14.60 -25.14 13.62
N ASP A 314 -15.00 -25.99 12.66
CA ASP A 314 -14.49 -27.36 12.52
C ASP A 314 -14.00 -27.63 11.10
N TYR A 315 -12.80 -28.20 10.98
CA TYR A 315 -12.28 -28.64 9.69
C TYR A 315 -13.09 -29.82 9.16
N ALA A 316 -13.58 -29.70 7.93
CA ALA A 316 -14.15 -30.79 7.15
C ALA A 316 -13.47 -30.85 5.78
N GLU A 317 -13.08 -32.05 5.34
CA GLU A 317 -12.42 -32.23 4.03
C GLU A 317 -13.29 -31.78 2.84
N SER A 318 -14.62 -31.90 2.98
CA SER A 318 -15.58 -31.35 2.02
C SER A 318 -15.43 -29.83 1.86
N SER A 319 -14.96 -29.13 2.88
CA SER A 319 -14.71 -27.68 2.85
C SER A 319 -13.44 -27.30 2.09
N ASN A 320 -12.61 -28.25 1.66
CA ASN A 320 -11.45 -27.97 0.81
C ASN A 320 -11.85 -27.71 -0.66
N HIS A 321 -13.05 -28.09 -1.06
CA HIS A 321 -13.55 -27.89 -2.44
C HIS A 321 -14.13 -26.48 -2.61
N ARG A 322 -13.35 -25.47 -2.25
CA ARG A 322 -13.73 -24.05 -2.29
C ARG A 322 -12.84 -23.31 -3.27
N ILE A 323 -13.21 -23.38 -4.54
CA ILE A 323 -12.72 -22.44 -5.53
C ILE A 323 -13.56 -21.17 -5.46
N GLU A 324 -12.90 -20.04 -5.56
CA GLU A 324 -13.53 -18.75 -5.74
C GLU A 324 -13.17 -18.26 -7.14
N ARG A 325 -14.14 -17.71 -7.86
CA ARG A 325 -13.84 -17.07 -9.15
C ARG A 325 -14.51 -15.73 -9.17
N VAL A 326 -13.73 -14.69 -9.41
CA VAL A 326 -14.23 -13.31 -9.48
C VAL A 326 -13.86 -12.76 -10.85
N SER A 327 -14.85 -12.39 -11.65
CA SER A 327 -14.63 -11.63 -12.88
C SER A 327 -14.44 -10.15 -12.52
N VAL A 328 -13.39 -9.54 -13.04
CA VAL A 328 -13.03 -8.14 -12.81
C VAL A 328 -13.00 -7.42 -14.15
N SER A 329 -13.72 -6.30 -14.23
CA SER A 329 -13.78 -5.41 -15.39
C SER A 329 -13.24 -4.05 -14.99
N ILE A 330 -12.24 -3.53 -15.70
CA ILE A 330 -11.69 -2.19 -15.50
C ILE A 330 -11.82 -1.36 -16.75
N GLU A 331 -12.29 -0.13 -16.62
CA GLU A 331 -12.37 0.86 -17.69
C GLU A 331 -11.53 2.09 -17.31
N ASN A 332 -10.56 2.46 -18.15
CA ASN A 332 -9.83 3.71 -18.03
C ASN A 332 -10.39 4.75 -19.01
N PRO A 333 -11.30 5.64 -18.57
CA PRO A 333 -11.86 6.68 -19.44
C PRO A 333 -10.88 7.84 -19.69
N GLY A 334 -9.71 7.83 -19.05
CA GLY A 334 -8.75 8.92 -19.11
C GLY A 334 -7.93 8.94 -20.41
N PRO A 335 -7.36 10.11 -20.76
CA PRO A 335 -6.57 10.29 -21.99
C PRO A 335 -5.15 9.71 -21.90
N GLY A 336 -4.74 9.18 -20.75
CA GLY A 336 -3.41 8.65 -20.50
C GLY A 336 -3.46 7.29 -19.79
N GLN A 337 -2.35 6.57 -19.82
CA GLN A 337 -2.17 5.34 -19.05
C GLN A 337 -2.36 5.60 -17.55
N ARG A 338 -2.99 4.67 -16.84
CA ARG A 338 -3.21 4.73 -15.39
C ARG A 338 -2.56 3.57 -14.68
N THR A 339 -2.02 3.84 -13.51
CA THR A 339 -1.61 2.81 -12.56
C THR A 339 -2.83 2.36 -11.76
N LEU A 340 -3.13 1.07 -11.81
CA LEU A 340 -4.20 0.44 -11.04
C LEU A 340 -3.59 -0.42 -9.93
N ARG A 341 -4.13 -0.30 -8.71
CA ARG A 341 -3.79 -1.16 -7.58
C ARG A 341 -5.07 -1.79 -7.06
N LEU A 342 -5.09 -3.11 -6.90
CA LEU A 342 -6.26 -3.83 -6.38
C LEU A 342 -5.88 -4.54 -5.08
N ASN A 343 -6.81 -4.55 -4.15
CA ASN A 343 -6.79 -5.34 -2.93
C ASN A 343 -8.00 -6.28 -2.94
N PHE A 344 -7.77 -7.56 -3.22
CA PHE A 344 -8.76 -8.62 -3.07
C PHE A 344 -8.83 -9.02 -1.59
N ALA A 345 -9.83 -8.49 -0.88
CA ALA A 345 -9.85 -8.48 0.58
C ALA A 345 -10.86 -9.45 1.18
N LYS A 346 -10.46 -10.11 2.27
CA LYS A 346 -11.34 -10.82 3.21
C LYS A 346 -11.01 -10.35 4.62
N ASP A 347 -11.95 -9.70 5.28
CA ASP A 347 -11.78 -9.19 6.64
C ASP A 347 -12.69 -9.95 7.63
N GLY A 348 -12.18 -10.23 8.83
CA GLY A 348 -12.90 -10.97 9.86
C GLY A 348 -12.81 -12.48 9.67
N ARG A 349 -13.91 -13.17 9.37
CA ARG A 349 -13.99 -14.65 9.40
C ARG A 349 -13.34 -15.35 8.19
N VAL A 350 -12.02 -15.20 8.02
CA VAL A 350 -11.30 -15.76 6.86
C VAL A 350 -11.10 -17.28 6.98
N PHE A 351 -11.92 -18.03 6.25
CA PHE A 351 -11.79 -19.49 6.15
C PHE A 351 -10.54 -19.91 5.39
N GLY A 352 -9.84 -20.94 5.89
CA GLY A 352 -8.69 -21.55 5.20
C GLY A 352 -7.50 -20.61 5.00
N ILE A 353 -7.41 -19.52 5.76
CA ILE A 353 -6.43 -18.43 5.62
C ILE A 353 -4.97 -18.90 5.42
N THR A 354 -4.56 -19.97 6.09
CA THR A 354 -3.19 -20.51 5.97
C THR A 354 -2.90 -21.11 4.58
N GLY A 355 -3.92 -21.60 3.88
CA GLY A 355 -3.80 -22.27 2.57
C GLY A 355 -4.25 -21.44 1.36
N ILE A 356 -4.74 -20.21 1.55
CA ILE A 356 -5.18 -19.35 0.42
C ILE A 356 -4.02 -19.14 -0.55
N SER A 357 -4.29 -19.42 -1.82
CA SER A 357 -3.48 -19.09 -2.99
C SER A 357 -4.36 -18.32 -3.95
N ALA A 358 -3.75 -17.42 -4.73
CA ALA A 358 -4.49 -16.57 -5.65
C ALA A 358 -3.74 -16.44 -6.99
N ILE A 359 -4.48 -16.51 -8.09
CA ILE A 359 -3.94 -16.36 -9.45
C ILE A 359 -4.86 -15.46 -10.26
N LEU A 360 -4.27 -14.54 -11.03
CA LEU A 360 -5.01 -13.84 -12.08
C LEU A 360 -4.97 -14.63 -13.39
N ARG A 361 -6.11 -14.75 -14.05
CA ARG A 361 -6.29 -15.53 -15.27
C ARG A 361 -7.03 -14.71 -16.33
N ASP A 362 -6.77 -14.98 -17.60
CA ASP A 362 -7.60 -14.49 -18.69
C ASP A 362 -9.00 -15.15 -18.66
N LEU A 363 -9.90 -14.72 -19.54
CA LEU A 363 -11.26 -15.26 -19.62
C LEU A 363 -11.32 -16.70 -20.15
N ASP A 364 -10.26 -17.19 -20.80
CA ASP A 364 -10.09 -18.58 -21.22
C ASP A 364 -9.55 -19.47 -20.07
N GLY A 365 -9.19 -18.87 -18.94
CA GLY A 365 -8.70 -19.53 -17.74
C GLY A 365 -7.19 -19.76 -17.68
N ASN A 366 -6.41 -19.18 -18.59
CA ASN A 366 -4.94 -19.25 -18.55
C ASN A 366 -4.37 -18.20 -17.58
N PRO A 367 -3.32 -18.51 -16.82
CA PRO A 367 -2.67 -17.53 -15.94
C PRO A 367 -2.10 -16.34 -16.71
N LEU A 368 -2.33 -15.12 -16.21
CA LEU A 368 -1.77 -13.88 -16.78
C LEU A 368 -0.29 -13.69 -16.48
N GLY A 369 0.28 -14.49 -15.58
CA GLY A 369 1.66 -14.33 -15.10
C GLY A 369 1.88 -13.12 -14.17
N VAL A 370 0.82 -12.37 -13.83
CA VAL A 370 0.83 -11.30 -12.82
C VAL A 370 0.84 -11.92 -11.42
N PRO A 371 1.87 -11.70 -10.58
CA PRO A 371 1.88 -12.26 -9.24
C PRO A 371 0.89 -11.50 -8.35
N VAL A 372 0.28 -12.23 -7.41
CA VAL A 372 -0.54 -11.67 -6.34
C VAL A 372 0.30 -11.68 -5.07
N GLN A 373 0.56 -10.51 -4.49
CA GLN A 373 1.17 -10.42 -3.17
C GLN A 373 0.13 -10.85 -2.13
N LEU A 374 0.38 -11.96 -1.44
CA LEU A 374 -0.48 -12.46 -0.38
C LEU A 374 -0.04 -11.88 0.95
N SER A 375 -0.90 -11.08 1.58
CA SER A 375 -0.73 -10.63 2.97
C SER A 375 -1.88 -11.15 3.81
N LYS A 376 -1.58 -11.67 5.00
CA LYS A 376 -2.59 -12.30 5.85
C LYS A 376 -2.19 -12.28 7.31
N ASN A 377 -3.19 -12.21 8.18
CA ASN A 377 -3.03 -12.40 9.62
C ASN A 377 -4.17 -13.28 10.12
N TRP A 378 -3.87 -14.32 10.87
CA TRP A 378 -4.85 -15.19 11.53
C TRP A 378 -4.70 -15.19 13.06
N HIS A 379 -3.80 -14.35 13.57
CA HIS A 379 -3.53 -14.20 14.98
C HIS A 379 -4.48 -13.16 15.58
N SER A 380 -5.11 -13.51 16.69
CA SER A 380 -5.86 -12.62 17.56
C SER A 380 -5.29 -12.70 18.97
N GLY A 381 -5.56 -11.68 19.80
CA GLY A 381 -5.12 -11.67 21.19
C GLY A 381 -3.61 -11.56 21.31
N GLY A 382 -3.05 -10.46 20.80
CA GLY A 382 -1.65 -10.08 21.07
C GLY A 382 -1.34 -10.03 22.57
N THR A 383 -0.09 -9.71 22.95
CA THR A 383 0.24 -9.54 24.38
C THR A 383 -0.71 -8.49 24.98
N THR A 384 -1.16 -8.73 26.22
CA THR A 384 -2.02 -7.78 26.94
C THR A 384 -1.42 -6.37 26.84
N ASP A 385 -2.25 -5.39 26.46
CA ASP A 385 -1.89 -3.98 26.25
C ASP A 385 -1.25 -3.60 24.91
N GLN A 386 -1.43 -4.33 23.81
CA GLN A 386 -1.10 -3.84 22.45
C GLN A 386 -2.32 -3.32 21.67
N SER A 387 -2.08 -2.48 20.65
CA SER A 387 -3.11 -2.02 19.71
C SER A 387 -3.76 -3.22 19.01
N ARG A 388 -5.10 -3.24 19.00
CA ARG A 388 -5.87 -4.32 18.37
C ARG A 388 -6.34 -4.00 16.95
N ARG A 389 -6.00 -2.80 16.46
CA ARG A 389 -6.44 -2.26 15.17
C ARG A 389 -6.33 -3.23 13.98
N PHE A 390 -5.24 -3.98 13.91
CA PHE A 390 -4.94 -4.90 12.81
C PHE A 390 -4.89 -6.37 13.23
N GLU A 391 -5.54 -6.73 14.34
CA GLU A 391 -5.71 -8.13 14.71
C GLU A 391 -6.47 -8.90 13.63
N GLY A 392 -6.08 -10.16 13.44
CA GLY A 392 -6.72 -11.06 12.50
C GLY A 392 -8.07 -11.59 13.01
N PRO A 393 -8.79 -12.33 12.15
CA PRO A 393 -8.31 -12.79 10.85
C PRO A 393 -8.56 -11.77 9.72
N TRP A 394 -7.61 -11.67 8.78
CA TRP A 394 -7.78 -10.94 7.52
C TRP A 394 -6.82 -11.47 6.44
N PHE A 395 -7.19 -11.29 5.18
CA PHE A 395 -6.40 -11.61 3.99
C PHE A 395 -6.53 -10.50 2.95
N HIS A 396 -5.40 -10.10 2.37
CA HIS A 396 -5.29 -9.13 1.28
C HIS A 396 -4.47 -9.75 0.14
N GLY A 397 -5.08 -9.91 -1.03
CA GLY A 397 -4.42 -10.24 -2.28
C GLY A 397 -4.13 -8.97 -3.08
N LEU A 398 -2.87 -8.55 -3.15
CA LEU A 398 -2.48 -7.26 -3.69
C LEU A 398 -1.83 -7.39 -5.07
N VAL A 399 -2.31 -6.58 -6.02
CA VAL A 399 -1.75 -6.52 -7.37
C VAL A 399 -1.62 -5.07 -7.84
N MET A 400 -0.66 -4.85 -8.73
CA MET A 400 -0.40 -3.58 -9.38
C MET A 400 -0.32 -3.79 -10.90
N LEU A 401 -1.12 -3.02 -11.64
CA LEU A 401 -1.34 -3.16 -13.09
C LEU A 401 -1.24 -1.79 -13.77
N THR A 402 -1.04 -1.78 -15.09
CA THR A 402 -1.24 -0.59 -15.92
C THR A 402 -2.42 -0.77 -16.86
N VAL A 403 -3.27 0.26 -16.97
CA VAL A 403 -4.40 0.27 -17.90
C VAL A 403 -4.16 1.39 -18.92
N PRO A 404 -4.06 1.08 -20.23
CA PRO A 404 -3.84 2.11 -21.26
C PRO A 404 -5.04 3.08 -21.37
N ALA A 405 -4.82 4.21 -22.03
CA ALA A 405 -5.83 5.26 -22.20
C ALA A 405 -7.03 4.76 -23.01
N GLY A 406 -8.25 5.02 -22.53
CA GLY A 406 -9.49 4.66 -23.23
C GLY A 406 -9.79 3.16 -23.28
N GLU A 407 -8.95 2.32 -22.68
CA GLU A 407 -9.09 0.87 -22.74
C GLU A 407 -10.02 0.32 -21.66
N LYS A 408 -10.65 -0.80 -22.00
CA LYS A 408 -11.34 -1.68 -21.07
C LYS A 408 -10.61 -3.01 -21.01
N ILE A 409 -10.36 -3.52 -19.80
CA ILE A 409 -9.73 -4.83 -19.58
C ILE A 409 -10.63 -5.71 -18.71
N ASP A 410 -10.67 -7.00 -19.03
CA ASP A 410 -11.44 -8.00 -18.31
C ASP A 410 -10.53 -9.20 -17.95
N PHE A 411 -10.60 -9.67 -16.70
CA PHE A 411 -9.87 -10.86 -16.24
C PHE A 411 -10.59 -11.56 -15.08
N GLU A 412 -10.08 -12.73 -14.66
CA GLU A 412 -10.54 -13.43 -13.47
C GLU A 412 -9.48 -13.49 -12.36
N TYR A 413 -9.91 -13.28 -11.12
CA TYR A 413 -9.21 -13.69 -9.91
C TYR A 413 -9.72 -15.07 -9.48
N THR A 414 -8.81 -15.97 -9.08
CA THR A 414 -9.16 -17.33 -8.63
C THR A 414 -8.34 -17.75 -7.42
#